data_AF-A0A9X9WZP5-F1
#
_entry.id   AF-A0A9X9WZP5-F1
#
_cell.length_a   1.000
_cell.length_b   1.000
_cell.length_c   1.000
_cell.angle_alpha   90.00
_cell.angle_beta   90.00
_cell.angle_gamma   90.00
#
_symmetry.space_group_name_H-M   'P 1'
#
loop_
_entity.id
_entity.type
_entity.pdbx_description
1 polymer ?
#
loop_
_entity_poly.entity_id
_entity_poly.type
_entity_poly.pdbx_seq_one_letter_code
_entity_poly.pdbx_strand_id
1 'polypeptide(L)'
;MRIACPACTTEYEVPDRLLGGPARSLRCSRCAAEFPLPQVEAAPVAEPVPPPPAPEPAPLPVEPHPPFAAPPVPERAPTAAEGEPDRALVRAWTASLAIVAGGAVALVVFREAIMAAWPPATRFFAMLGLA
;
A
#
# COMPACT_ATOMS: atom_id res chain seq x y z
N MET A 1 0.04 2.15 17.27
CA MET A 1 -0.97 3.22 17.25
C MET A 1 -1.75 3.14 15.94
N ARG A 2 -3.08 3.33 15.95
CA ARG A 2 -3.92 3.32 14.73
C ARG A 2 -4.21 4.72 14.24
N ILE A 3 -4.02 4.95 12.94
CA ILE A 3 -4.30 6.23 12.28
C ILE A 3 -5.15 5.95 11.03
N ALA A 4 -6.19 6.75 10.81
CA ALA A 4 -7.05 6.66 9.62
C ALA A 4 -6.70 7.77 8.61
N CYS A 5 -6.67 7.43 7.33
CA CYS A 5 -6.50 8.42 6.27
C CYS A 5 -7.78 9.28 6.13
N PRO A 6 -7.70 10.63 6.15
CA PRO A 6 -8.86 11.50 6.03
C PRO A 6 -9.50 11.48 4.63
N ALA A 7 -8.76 11.07 3.60
CA ALA A 7 -9.26 11.06 2.22
C ALA A 7 -9.98 9.77 1.82
N CYS A 8 -9.61 8.62 2.40
CA CYS A 8 -10.17 7.32 1.99
C CYS A 8 -10.52 6.38 3.16
N THR A 9 -10.46 6.88 4.39
CA THR A 9 -10.87 6.19 5.63
C THR A 9 -10.17 4.84 5.84
N THR A 10 -8.99 4.65 5.26
CA THR A 10 -8.21 3.43 5.45
C THR A 10 -7.39 3.53 6.72
N GLU A 11 -7.46 2.50 7.54
CA GLU A 11 -6.74 2.42 8.82
C GLU A 11 -5.37 1.77 8.65
N TYR A 12 -4.39 2.33 9.35
CA TYR A 12 -3.01 1.85 9.38
C TYR A 12 -2.52 1.70 10.81
N GLU A 13 -1.80 0.60 11.08
CA GLU A 13 -1.03 0.44 12.31
C GLU A 13 0.35 1.07 12.10
N VAL A 14 0.62 2.17 12.79
CA VAL A 14 1.87 2.94 12.68
C VAL A 14 2.70 2.75 13.95
N PRO A 15 3.96 2.29 13.84
CA PRO A 15 4.88 2.19 14.97
C PRO A 15 5.23 3.55 15.57
N ASP A 16 5.24 3.67 16.90
CA ASP A 16 5.49 4.92 17.63
C ASP A 16 6.84 5.57 17.31
N ARG A 17 7.86 4.77 16.95
CA ARG A 17 9.16 5.27 16.49
C ARG A 17 9.09 6.19 15.26
N LEU A 18 8.04 6.05 14.44
CA LEU A 18 7.82 6.91 13.27
C LEU A 18 7.07 8.20 13.62
N LEU A 19 6.41 8.22 14.78
CA LEU A 19 5.63 9.35 15.30
C LEU A 19 6.45 10.26 16.22
N GLY A 20 7.56 9.77 16.79
CA GLY A 20 8.40 10.50 17.75
C GLY A 20 9.34 11.57 17.16
N GLY A 21 9.13 12.03 15.92
CA GLY A 21 9.96 13.06 15.27
C GLY A 21 9.20 14.37 15.02
N PRO A 22 9.90 15.52 14.86
CA PRO A 22 9.25 16.80 14.59
C PRO A 22 8.44 16.74 13.29
N ALA A 23 7.16 17.13 13.39
CA ALA A 23 6.16 17.35 12.33
C ALA A 23 6.47 16.71 10.96
N ARG A 24 6.29 15.39 10.84
CA ARG A 24 6.35 14.68 9.55
C ARG A 24 4.95 14.56 8.93
N SER A 25 4.85 14.77 7.63
CA SER A 25 3.67 14.43 6.84
C SER A 25 3.61 12.91 6.64
N LEU A 26 2.40 12.34 6.69
CA LEU A 26 2.14 10.95 6.33
C LEU A 26 1.52 10.89 4.94
N ARG A 27 1.90 9.88 4.16
CA ARG A 27 1.31 9.59 2.84
C ARG A 27 0.52 8.28 2.89
N CYS A 28 -0.73 8.32 2.45
CA CYS A 28 -1.60 7.15 2.39
C CYS A 28 -1.17 6.18 1.28
N SER A 29 -1.01 4.89 1.57
CA SER A 29 -0.64 3.90 0.54
C SER A 29 -1.78 3.56 -0.44
N ARG A 30 -3.04 3.83 -0.06
CA ARG A 30 -4.21 3.53 -0.87
C ARG A 30 -4.59 4.64 -1.84
N CYS A 31 -4.60 5.89 -1.39
CA CYS A 31 -5.04 7.05 -2.20
C CYS A 31 -3.94 8.10 -2.43
N ALA A 32 -2.72 7.86 -1.94
CA ALA A 32 -1.58 8.78 -2.05
C ALA A 32 -1.74 10.16 -1.40
N ALA A 33 -2.84 10.43 -0.69
CA ALA A 33 -3.05 11.68 0.02
C ALA A 33 -1.98 11.90 1.12
N GLU A 34 -1.43 13.11 1.17
CA GLU A 34 -0.49 13.55 2.20
C GLU A 34 -1.22 14.38 3.26
N PHE A 35 -1.03 14.05 4.53
CA PHE A 35 -1.68 14.74 5.64
C PHE A 35 -0.72 14.90 6.84
N PRO A 36 -0.79 16.02 7.58
CA PRO A 36 0.04 16.24 8.75
C PRO A 36 -0.41 15.32 9.90
N LEU A 37 0.56 14.87 10.70
CA LEU A 37 0.24 14.27 12.00
C LEU A 37 -0.33 15.35 12.93
N PRO A 38 -1.39 15.05 13.70
CA PRO A 38 -1.86 15.94 14.75
C PRO A 38 -0.73 16.11 15.77
N GLN A 39 -0.09 17.28 15.73
CA GLN A 39 0.89 17.70 16.70
C GLN A 39 0.26 17.65 18.09
N VAL A 40 0.93 16.97 19.04
CA VAL A 40 0.77 17.36 20.43
C VAL A 40 1.48 18.69 20.52
N GLU A 41 0.73 19.77 20.78
CA GLU A 41 1.23 21.13 21.00
C GLU A 41 2.51 21.07 21.83
N ALA A 42 3.66 21.16 21.16
CA ALA A 42 4.89 21.51 21.85
C ALA A 42 4.69 22.96 22.24
N ALA A 43 4.58 23.19 23.54
CA ALA A 43 4.56 24.52 24.15
C ALA A 43 5.57 25.44 23.44
N PRO A 44 5.25 26.73 23.24
CA PRO A 44 6.15 27.64 22.56
C PRO A 44 7.48 27.65 23.32
N VAL A 45 8.51 27.06 22.71
CA VAL A 45 9.88 27.24 23.16
C VAL A 45 10.13 28.73 22.97
N ALA A 46 10.31 29.44 24.09
CA ALA A 46 10.73 30.83 24.08
C ALA A 46 11.92 30.97 23.13
N GLU A 47 11.78 31.81 22.10
CA GLU A 47 12.88 32.17 21.21
C GLU A 47 14.07 32.64 22.08
N PRO A 48 15.24 32.00 21.96
CA PRO A 48 16.47 32.59 22.48
C PRO A 48 16.67 33.91 21.76
N VAL A 49 16.78 35.01 22.50
CA VAL A 49 17.17 36.31 21.96
C VAL A 49 18.42 36.11 21.10
N PRO A 50 18.38 36.51 19.81
CA PRO A 50 19.53 36.33 18.94
C PRO A 50 20.72 37.13 19.48
N PRO A 51 21.93 36.57 19.52
CA PRO A 51 23.13 37.34 19.83
C PRO A 51 23.30 38.48 18.82
N PRO A 52 23.95 39.59 19.20
CA PRO A 52 24.14 40.73 18.31
C PRO A 52 24.84 40.29 17.01
N PRO A 53 24.48 40.90 15.86
CA PRO A 53 25.02 40.50 14.57
C PRO A 53 26.54 40.64 14.57
N ALA A 54 27.22 39.54 14.24
CA ALA A 54 28.64 39.54 13.96
C ALA A 54 28.93 40.44 12.74
N PRO A 55 30.09 41.10 12.67
CA PRO A 55 30.43 41.95 11.54
C PRO A 55 30.41 41.14 10.24
N GLU A 56 29.82 41.74 9.21
CA GLU A 56 29.63 41.16 7.89
C GLU A 56 30.99 40.74 7.30
N PRO A 57 31.17 39.47 6.87
CA PRO A 57 32.41 39.05 6.24
C PRO A 57 32.57 39.77 4.90
N ALA A 58 33.76 40.32 4.66
CA ALA A 58 34.11 40.92 3.37
C ALA A 58 33.85 39.93 2.22
N PRO A 59 33.35 40.38 1.05
CA PRO A 59 33.05 39.50 -0.06
C PRO A 59 34.32 38.81 -0.53
N LEU A 60 34.34 37.49 -0.41
CA LEU A 60 35.42 36.66 -0.94
C LEU A 60 35.32 36.62 -2.48
N PRO A 61 36.45 36.66 -3.20
CA PRO A 61 36.46 36.50 -4.65
C PRO A 61 35.77 35.20 -5.07
N VAL A 62 34.77 35.29 -5.95
CA VAL A 62 34.09 34.12 -6.53
C VAL A 62 35.03 33.51 -7.57
N GLU A 63 35.61 32.36 -7.25
CA GLU A 63 36.35 31.57 -8.22
C GLU A 63 35.37 30.95 -9.25
N PRO A 64 35.72 30.90 -10.55
CA PRO A 64 34.86 30.28 -11.56
C PRO A 64 34.72 28.77 -11.29
N HIS A 65 33.51 28.35 -10.95
CA HIS A 65 33.17 26.94 -10.78
C HIS A 65 33.31 26.21 -12.14
N PRO A 66 34.03 25.08 -12.23
CA PRO A 66 34.09 24.31 -13.46
C PRO A 66 32.69 23.76 -13.82
N PRO A 67 32.37 23.63 -15.12
CA PRO A 67 31.09 23.09 -15.54
C PRO A 67 30.94 21.66 -15.04
N PHE A 68 29.82 21.40 -14.34
CA PHE A 68 29.47 20.08 -13.84
C PHE A 68 29.20 19.14 -15.03
N ALA A 69 30.03 18.12 -15.19
CA ALA A 69 29.78 17.06 -16.16
C ALA A 69 28.61 16.20 -15.68
N ALA A 70 27.53 16.13 -16.47
CA ALA A 70 26.39 15.29 -16.16
C ALA A 70 26.81 13.81 -16.14
N PRO A 71 26.33 13.01 -15.17
CA PRO A 71 26.58 11.57 -15.16
C PRO A 71 25.93 10.89 -16.37
N PRO A 72 26.53 9.82 -16.92
CA PRO A 72 25.92 9.09 -18.02
C PRO A 72 24.57 8.52 -17.58
N VAL A 73 23.51 8.87 -18.29
CA VAL A 73 22.17 8.29 -18.08
C VAL A 73 22.25 6.82 -18.48
N PRO A 74 21.93 5.86 -17.59
CA PRO A 74 21.90 4.46 -17.97
C PRO A 74 20.83 4.26 -19.05
N GLU A 75 21.26 3.82 -20.23
CA GLU A 75 20.40 3.42 -21.33
C GLU A 75 19.39 2.38 -20.80
N ARG A 76 18.11 2.72 -20.83
CA ARG A 76 17.06 1.82 -20.36
C ARG A 76 17.01 0.64 -21.33
N ALA A 77 17.51 -0.51 -20.90
CA ALA A 77 17.45 -1.73 -21.69
C ALA A 77 16.00 -1.99 -22.15
N PRO A 78 15.76 -2.39 -23.40
CA PRO A 78 14.43 -2.77 -23.83
C PRO A 78 13.96 -3.92 -22.94
N THR A 79 12.78 -3.78 -22.35
CA THR A 79 12.10 -4.84 -21.61
C THR A 79 11.66 -5.92 -22.59
N ALA A 80 12.59 -6.71 -23.10
CA ALA A 80 12.33 -8.04 -23.63
C ALA A 80 12.38 -9.00 -22.43
N ALA A 81 11.39 -9.82 -22.13
CA ALA A 81 10.39 -10.43 -22.99
C ALA A 81 9.03 -10.45 -22.29
N GLU A 82 7.96 -10.31 -23.06
CA GLU A 82 6.68 -10.92 -22.71
C GLU A 82 6.93 -12.42 -22.52
N GLY A 83 7.03 -12.85 -21.26
CA GLY A 83 7.19 -14.26 -20.93
C GLY A 83 5.98 -15.02 -21.45
N GLU A 84 6.21 -16.06 -22.25
CA GLU A 84 5.15 -16.99 -22.63
C GLU A 84 4.38 -17.43 -21.38
N PRO A 85 3.03 -17.45 -21.42
CA PRO A 85 2.25 -17.85 -20.26
C PRO A 85 2.69 -19.25 -19.83
N ASP A 86 3.15 -19.35 -18.58
CA ASP A 86 3.64 -20.60 -18.02
C ASP A 86 2.53 -21.66 -18.14
N ARG A 87 2.74 -22.61 -19.06
CA ARG A 87 1.76 -23.67 -19.36
C ARG A 87 1.44 -24.50 -18.11
N ALA A 88 2.37 -24.60 -17.16
CA ALA A 88 2.13 -25.26 -15.89
C ALA A 88 1.16 -24.46 -15.02
N LEU A 89 1.31 -23.13 -14.97
CA LEU A 89 0.40 -22.24 -14.26
C LEU A 89 -1.01 -22.27 -14.86
N VAL A 90 -1.12 -22.22 -16.20
CA VAL A 90 -2.41 -22.33 -16.89
C VAL A 90 -3.08 -23.67 -16.58
N ARG A 91 -2.32 -24.78 -16.66
CA ARG A 91 -2.83 -26.12 -16.32
C ARG A 91 -3.30 -26.19 -14.86
N ALA A 92 -2.51 -25.69 -13.92
CA ALA A 92 -2.88 -25.66 -12.51
C ALA A 92 -4.18 -24.88 -12.28
N TRP A 93 -4.33 -23.71 -12.89
CA TRP A 93 -5.54 -22.92 -12.81
C TRP A 93 -6.75 -23.62 -13.44
N THR A 94 -6.60 -24.22 -14.63
CA THR A 94 -7.69 -24.97 -15.26
C THR A 94 -8.13 -26.18 -14.44
N ALA A 95 -7.19 -26.92 -13.85
CA ALA A 95 -7.49 -28.04 -12.96
C ALA A 95 -8.22 -27.56 -11.69
N SER A 96 -7.78 -26.45 -11.10
CA SER A 96 -8.42 -25.87 -9.92
C SER A 96 -9.85 -25.41 -10.22
N LEU A 97 -10.06 -24.70 -11.33
CA LEU A 97 -11.40 -24.30 -11.80
C LEU A 97 -12.29 -25.50 -12.08
N ALA A 98 -11.75 -26.56 -12.70
CA ALA A 98 -12.49 -27.79 -12.96
C ALA A 98 -12.91 -28.50 -11.66
N ILE A 99 -12.05 -28.52 -10.64
CA ILE A 99 -12.36 -29.09 -9.32
C ILE A 99 -13.48 -28.28 -8.65
N VAL A 100 -13.38 -26.95 -8.66
CA VAL A 100 -14.41 -26.08 -8.05
C VAL A 100 -15.75 -26.24 -8.77
N ALA A 101 -15.75 -26.21 -10.11
CA ALA A 101 -16.95 -26.40 -10.91
C ALA A 101 -17.55 -27.79 -10.70
N GLY A 102 -16.72 -28.83 -10.69
CA GLY A 102 -17.15 -30.20 -10.40
C GLY A 102 -17.77 -30.35 -9.01
N GLY A 103 -17.16 -29.73 -7.99
CA GLY A 103 -17.71 -29.69 -6.64
C GLY A 103 -19.05 -28.98 -6.57
N ALA A 104 -19.19 -27.83 -7.23
CA ALA A 104 -20.47 -27.12 -7.32
C ALA A 104 -21.54 -27.95 -8.02
N VAL A 105 -21.21 -28.61 -9.15
CA VAL A 105 -22.14 -29.51 -9.86
C VAL A 105 -22.56 -30.67 -8.96
N ALA A 106 -21.62 -31.28 -8.24
CA ALA A 106 -21.92 -32.35 -7.30
C ALA A 106 -22.86 -31.89 -6.18
N LEU A 107 -22.63 -30.70 -5.61
CA LEU A 107 -23.52 -30.13 -4.58
C LEU A 107 -24.95 -29.93 -5.09
N VAL A 108 -25.12 -29.54 -6.36
CA VAL A 108 -26.45 -29.35 -6.98
C VAL A 108 -27.11 -30.69 -7.29
N VAL A 109 -26.38 -31.63 -7.90
CA VAL A 109 -26.91 -32.95 -8.31
C VAL A 109 -27.26 -33.81 -7.10
N PHE A 110 -26.42 -33.81 -6.06
CA PHE A 110 -26.61 -34.61 -4.84
C PHE A 110 -27.28 -33.82 -3.70
N ARG A 111 -27.90 -32.67 -4.01
CA ARG A 111 -28.46 -31.75 -3.01
C ARG A 111 -29.38 -32.42 -1.99
N GLU A 112 -30.25 -33.32 -2.43
CA GLU A 112 -31.25 -33.97 -1.56
C GLU A 112 -30.58 -34.87 -0.52
N ALA A 113 -29.58 -35.65 -0.95
CA ALA A 113 -28.78 -36.48 -0.06
C ALA A 113 -27.96 -35.64 0.93
N ILE A 114 -27.44 -34.50 0.46
CA ILE A 114 -26.70 -33.55 1.30
C ILE A 114 -27.61 -32.91 2.34
N MET A 115 -28.81 -32.45 1.96
CA MET A 115 -29.79 -31.87 2.87
C MET A 115 -30.32 -32.90 3.88
N ALA A 116 -30.49 -34.16 3.46
CA ALA A 116 -30.90 -35.25 4.35
C ALA A 116 -29.81 -35.59 5.38
N ALA A 117 -28.54 -35.63 4.97
CA ALA A 117 -27.41 -35.90 5.86
C ALA A 117 -27.05 -34.69 6.74
N TRP A 118 -27.25 -33.47 6.23
CA TRP A 118 -26.93 -32.23 6.93
C TRP A 118 -28.04 -31.16 6.74
N PRO A 119 -29.11 -31.21 7.57
CA PRO A 119 -30.25 -30.30 7.48
C PRO A 119 -29.95 -28.79 7.55
N PRO A 120 -28.88 -28.31 8.21
CA PRO A 120 -28.49 -26.91 8.13
C PRO A 120 -28.21 -26.40 6.72
N ALA A 121 -27.80 -27.28 5.80
CA ALA A 121 -27.54 -26.92 4.40
C ALA A 121 -28.80 -26.46 3.66
N THR A 122 -30.01 -26.88 4.10
CA THR A 122 -31.28 -26.48 3.47
C THR A 122 -31.44 -24.97 3.41
N ARG A 123 -30.99 -24.23 4.44
CA ARG A 123 -31.03 -22.76 4.43
C ARG A 123 -30.17 -22.17 3.32
N PHE A 124 -28.99 -22.74 3.11
CA PHE A 124 -28.05 -22.29 2.09
C PHE A 124 -28.60 -22.55 0.68
N PHE A 125 -29.10 -23.76 0.43
CA PHE A 125 -29.74 -24.07 -0.86
C PHE A 125 -31.03 -23.27 -1.09
N ALA A 126 -31.82 -22.99 -0.04
CA ALA A 126 -33.02 -22.17 -0.14
C ALA A 126 -32.71 -20.71 -0.52
N MET A 127 -31.65 -20.12 0.05
CA MET A 127 -31.18 -18.79 -0.36
C MET A 127 -30.72 -18.74 -1.82
N LEU A 128 -30.20 -19.85 -2.34
CA LEU A 128 -29.81 -19.99 -3.75
C LEU A 128 -30.99 -20.33 -4.68
N GLY A 129 -32.21 -20.54 -4.15
CA GLY A 129 -33.38 -20.96 -4.93
C GLY A 129 -33.33 -22.41 -5.41
N LEU A 130 -32.52 -23.25 -4.76
CA LEU A 130 -32.24 -24.63 -5.14
C LEU A 130 -32.79 -25.66 -4.13
N ALA A 131 -33.49 -25.21 -3.09
CA ALA A 131 -34.18 -26.06 -2.11
C ALA A 131 -35.55 -26.52 -2.59
#